data_AF-A0A0G1CWR5-F1
#
_entry.id   AF-A0A0G1CWR5-F1
#
_cell.length_a   1.000
_cell.length_b   1.000
_cell.length_c   1.000
_cell.angle_alpha   90.00
_cell.angle_beta   90.00
_cell.angle_gamma   90.00
#
_symmetry.space_group_name_H-M   'P 1'
#
loop_
_entity.id
_entity.type
_entity.pdbx_description
1 polymer ?
#
loop_
_entity_poly.entity_id
_entity_poly.type
_entity_poly.pdbx_seq_one_letter_code
_entity_poly.pdbx_strand_id
1 'polypeptide(L)'
;MVDSQELKFQGISEILKGAKSVLIVSHQNPDPDAVSSVLALNYVFKNMGLVSFPYLPNYPAQSLSFLPGFFDIKTEINSFEPDVMFCLDYGDFRRLRLPEHLLIKDNCRVVTIDHHLESDQRGEIRALDPEASSTSEIIYRWLNYAKIEINQDLATLILTGIFSDSGGFCHVSTTSQTLNIVSELLLKGASLNKIAKQTLDFSKPLNLSRAWGYVLARTKLDQETGLAYSWVTPADLNRFKANLVDFDGITNIISVIFD
;
A
#
# COMPACT_ATOMS: atom_id res chain seq x y z
N MET A 1 26.54 -14.46 11.17
CA MET A 1 25.27 -14.22 11.89
C MET A 1 24.24 -14.01 10.81
N VAL A 2 23.21 -14.86 10.73
CA VAL A 2 22.12 -14.68 9.76
C VAL A 2 21.38 -13.41 10.17
N ASP A 3 21.12 -12.50 9.23
CA ASP A 3 20.35 -11.28 9.48
C ASP A 3 18.99 -11.66 10.09
N SER A 4 18.54 -10.95 11.12
CA SER A 4 17.22 -11.17 11.73
C SER A 4 16.10 -11.16 10.68
N GLN A 5 16.25 -10.36 9.62
CA GLN A 5 15.28 -10.27 8.54
C GLN A 5 15.32 -11.49 7.62
N GLU A 6 16.51 -12.03 7.32
CA GLU A 6 16.65 -13.26 6.54
C GLU A 6 16.00 -14.46 7.24
N LEU A 7 16.07 -14.53 8.58
CA LEU A 7 15.35 -15.56 9.35
C LEU A 7 13.83 -15.45 9.20
N LYS A 8 13.28 -14.21 9.15
CA LYS A 8 11.86 -14.00 8.88
C LYS A 8 11.51 -14.44 7.46
N PHE A 9 12.32 -14.06 6.47
CA PHE A 9 12.14 -14.46 5.07
C PHE A 9 12.21 -15.98 4.88
N GLN A 10 13.14 -16.65 5.55
CA GLN A 10 13.22 -18.11 5.59
C GLN A 10 11.94 -18.69 6.18
N GLY A 11 11.48 -18.15 7.31
CA GLY A 11 10.25 -18.62 7.95
C GLY A 11 9.03 -18.48 7.04
N ILE A 12 8.91 -17.39 6.27
CA ILE A 12 7.84 -17.22 5.26
C ILE A 12 7.89 -18.37 4.25
N SER A 13 9.07 -18.66 3.70
CA SER A 13 9.25 -19.76 2.74
C SER A 13 8.93 -21.13 3.35
N GLU A 14 9.28 -21.38 4.61
CA GLU A 14 8.93 -22.64 5.29
C GLU A 14 7.44 -22.76 5.58
N ILE A 15 6.77 -21.66 5.96
CA ILE A 15 5.32 -21.61 6.15
C ILE A 15 4.57 -22.05 4.88
N LEU A 16 5.08 -21.63 3.71
CA LEU A 16 4.43 -21.88 2.43
C LEU A 16 4.57 -23.32 1.93
N LYS A 17 5.61 -24.08 2.31
CA LYS A 17 5.85 -25.46 1.79
C LYS A 17 4.71 -26.45 2.07
N GLY A 18 3.91 -26.22 3.11
CA GLY A 18 2.79 -27.08 3.49
C GLY A 18 1.40 -26.47 3.23
N ALA A 19 1.33 -25.22 2.78
CA ALA A 19 0.09 -24.51 2.57
C ALA A 19 -0.57 -24.93 1.25
N LYS A 20 -1.91 -24.92 1.22
CA LYS A 20 -2.72 -25.11 0.01
C LYS A 20 -3.55 -23.87 -0.28
N SER A 21 -4.02 -23.18 0.76
CA SER A 21 -4.81 -21.95 0.66
C SER A 21 -4.20 -20.81 1.46
N VAL A 22 -4.23 -19.62 0.88
CA VAL A 22 -3.70 -18.41 1.51
C VAL A 22 -4.72 -17.27 1.41
N LEU A 23 -4.93 -16.57 2.51
CA LEU A 23 -5.64 -15.30 2.56
C LEU A 23 -4.61 -14.20 2.57
N ILE A 24 -4.75 -13.19 1.72
CA ILE A 24 -3.88 -12.03 1.71
C ILE A 24 -4.74 -10.81 1.99
N VAL A 25 -4.46 -10.11 3.08
CA VAL A 25 -5.28 -9.02 3.60
C VAL A 25 -4.43 -7.80 3.91
N SER A 26 -4.99 -6.62 3.66
CA SER A 26 -4.44 -5.35 4.11
C SER A 26 -5.53 -4.47 4.74
N HIS A 27 -5.21 -3.21 5.04
CA HIS A 27 -6.06 -2.31 5.79
C HIS A 27 -7.31 -1.83 5.03
N GLN A 28 -8.31 -1.40 5.79
CA GLN A 28 -9.46 -0.61 5.32
C GLN A 28 -8.98 0.69 4.66
N ASN A 29 -9.72 1.20 3.67
CA ASN A 29 -9.32 2.32 2.83
C ASN A 29 -7.91 2.12 2.25
N PRO A 30 -7.69 1.05 1.46
CA PRO A 30 -6.37 0.66 1.00
C PRO A 30 -5.79 1.74 0.08
N ASP A 31 -4.55 2.12 0.37
CA ASP A 31 -3.76 2.99 -0.50
C ASP A 31 -3.02 2.15 -1.57
N PRO A 32 -2.23 2.76 -2.47
CA PRO A 32 -1.57 1.98 -3.51
C PRO A 32 -0.54 0.96 -2.99
N ASP A 33 0.09 1.14 -1.82
CA ASP A 33 1.03 0.14 -1.27
C ASP A 33 0.30 -1.08 -0.72
N ALA A 34 -0.82 -0.87 -0.01
CA ALA A 34 -1.72 -1.93 0.42
C ALA A 34 -2.26 -2.75 -0.77
N VAL A 35 -2.69 -2.08 -1.84
CA VAL A 35 -3.19 -2.77 -3.05
C VAL A 35 -2.06 -3.52 -3.75
N SER A 36 -0.91 -2.88 -3.95
CA SER A 36 0.25 -3.46 -4.61
C SER A 36 0.79 -4.68 -3.87
N SER A 37 0.93 -4.59 -2.55
CA SER A 37 1.45 -5.67 -1.70
C SER A 37 0.54 -6.90 -1.73
N VAL A 38 -0.78 -6.71 -1.62
CA VAL A 38 -1.78 -7.79 -1.74
C VAL A 38 -1.73 -8.45 -3.11
N LEU A 39 -1.73 -7.65 -4.18
CA LEU A 39 -1.70 -8.18 -5.55
C LEU A 39 -0.38 -8.85 -5.91
N ALA A 40 0.75 -8.35 -5.40
CA ALA A 40 2.08 -8.93 -5.62
C ALA A 40 2.17 -10.33 -5.01
N LEU A 41 1.74 -10.49 -3.75
CA LEU A 41 1.70 -11.82 -3.14
C LEU A 41 0.66 -12.73 -3.82
N ASN A 42 -0.49 -12.19 -4.23
CA ASN A 42 -1.49 -12.97 -4.95
C ASN A 42 -0.96 -13.52 -6.27
N TYR A 43 -0.21 -12.69 -7.02
CA TYR A 43 0.46 -13.10 -8.25
C TYR A 43 1.44 -14.25 -8.01
N VAL A 44 2.28 -14.10 -6.99
CA VAL A 44 3.32 -15.07 -6.62
C VAL A 44 2.69 -16.39 -6.16
N PHE A 45 1.72 -16.34 -5.25
CA PHE A 45 1.08 -17.53 -4.69
C PHE A 45 0.25 -18.29 -5.72
N LYS A 46 -0.44 -17.60 -6.64
CA LYS A 46 -1.10 -18.24 -7.79
C LYS A 46 -0.09 -19.00 -8.65
N ASN A 47 1.07 -18.40 -8.93
CA ASN A 47 2.12 -19.05 -9.72
C ASN A 47 2.82 -20.21 -8.99
N MET A 48 2.76 -20.24 -7.66
CA MET A 48 3.18 -21.39 -6.84
C MET A 48 2.12 -22.51 -6.78
N GLY A 49 0.94 -22.33 -7.40
CA GLY A 49 -0.15 -23.30 -7.39
C GLY A 49 -1.03 -23.27 -6.14
N LEU A 50 -0.93 -22.21 -5.32
CA LEU A 50 -1.76 -22.03 -4.13
C LEU A 50 -3.12 -21.44 -4.47
N VAL A 51 -4.15 -21.81 -3.71
CA VAL A 51 -5.44 -21.13 -3.73
C VAL A 51 -5.30 -19.81 -2.97
N SER A 52 -5.05 -18.73 -3.71
CA SER A 52 -4.86 -17.39 -3.16
C SER A 52 -6.15 -16.56 -3.18
N PHE A 53 -6.46 -15.93 -2.04
CA PHE A 53 -7.61 -15.06 -1.86
C PHE A 53 -7.14 -13.63 -1.48
N PRO A 54 -7.07 -12.69 -2.44
CA PRO A 54 -6.74 -11.30 -2.15
C PRO A 54 -7.97 -10.56 -1.61
N TYR A 55 -7.89 -10.09 -0.37
CA TYR A 55 -8.98 -9.41 0.34
C TYR A 55 -8.59 -8.00 0.77
N LEU A 56 -9.48 -7.05 0.51
CA LEU A 56 -9.39 -5.68 1.02
C LEU A 56 -10.77 -5.26 1.56
N PRO A 57 -10.87 -4.68 2.77
CA PRO A 57 -12.17 -4.34 3.36
C PRO A 57 -12.99 -3.33 2.56
N ASN A 58 -12.31 -2.47 1.79
CA ASN A 58 -12.93 -1.51 0.89
C ASN A 58 -12.35 -1.71 -0.51
N TYR A 59 -13.19 -1.53 -1.53
CA TYR A 59 -12.70 -1.61 -2.91
C TYR A 59 -11.72 -0.45 -3.17
N PRO A 60 -10.54 -0.73 -3.74
CA PRO A 60 -9.53 0.29 -3.99
C PRO A 60 -9.95 1.30 -5.07
N ALA A 61 -9.22 2.42 -5.13
CA ALA A 61 -9.47 3.46 -6.12
C ALA A 61 -9.37 2.93 -7.55
N GLN A 62 -10.32 3.34 -8.42
CA GLN A 62 -10.37 2.90 -9.81
C GLN A 62 -9.11 3.30 -10.61
N SER A 63 -8.39 4.35 -10.20
CA SER A 63 -7.11 4.73 -10.79
C SER A 63 -6.05 3.64 -10.70
N LEU A 64 -6.20 2.67 -9.79
CA LEU A 64 -5.31 1.52 -9.65
C LEU A 64 -5.71 0.33 -10.54
N SER A 65 -6.76 0.44 -11.35
CA SER A 65 -7.24 -0.68 -12.18
C SER A 65 -6.29 -1.08 -13.31
N PHE A 66 -5.18 -0.36 -13.49
CA PHE A 66 -4.10 -0.74 -14.39
C PHE A 66 -3.18 -1.82 -13.81
N LEU A 67 -3.28 -2.11 -12.51
CA LEU A 67 -2.47 -3.09 -11.82
C LEU A 67 -2.90 -4.52 -12.21
N PRO A 68 -1.94 -5.42 -12.53
CA PRO A 68 -2.24 -6.82 -12.79
C PRO A 68 -3.00 -7.47 -11.63
N GLY A 69 -4.11 -8.14 -11.94
CA GLY A 69 -4.94 -8.82 -10.92
C GLY A 69 -5.86 -7.90 -10.12
N PHE A 70 -5.98 -6.60 -10.43
CA PHE A 70 -6.87 -5.67 -9.71
C PHE A 70 -8.31 -6.19 -9.54
N PHE A 71 -8.87 -6.79 -10.60
CA PHE A 71 -10.24 -7.33 -10.56
C PHE A 71 -10.37 -8.67 -9.81
N ASP A 72 -9.26 -9.27 -9.36
CA ASP A 72 -9.29 -10.44 -8.50
C ASP A 72 -9.64 -10.11 -7.03
N ILE A 73 -9.45 -8.84 -6.63
CA ILE A 73 -9.66 -8.35 -5.27
C ILE A 73 -11.09 -8.61 -4.82
N LYS A 74 -11.21 -9.14 -3.60
CA LYS A 74 -12.48 -9.41 -2.92
C LYS A 74 -12.66 -8.43 -1.77
N THR A 75 -13.90 -7.97 -1.58
CA THR A 75 -14.28 -7.11 -0.46
C THR A 75 -15.09 -7.84 0.61
N GLU A 76 -15.38 -9.12 0.38
CA GLU A 76 -16.16 -9.96 1.27
C GLU A 76 -15.53 -11.34 1.34
N ILE A 77 -15.57 -11.95 2.52
CA ILE A 77 -15.15 -13.33 2.78
C ILE A 77 -16.33 -14.05 3.42
N ASN A 78 -16.92 -14.99 2.68
CA ASN A 78 -18.09 -15.73 3.16
C ASN A 78 -17.69 -16.98 3.94
N SER A 79 -16.93 -17.87 3.32
CA SER A 79 -16.60 -19.20 3.87
C SER A 79 -15.17 -19.65 3.53
N PHE A 80 -14.28 -18.71 3.20
CA PHE A 80 -12.90 -19.03 2.87
C PHE A 80 -12.09 -19.24 4.16
N GLU A 81 -11.49 -20.42 4.27
CA GLU A 81 -10.73 -20.86 5.43
C GLU A 81 -9.28 -21.10 4.99
N PRO A 82 -8.39 -20.12 5.20
CA PRO A 82 -7.00 -20.21 4.76
C PRO A 82 -6.14 -21.08 5.69
N ASP A 83 -5.20 -21.83 5.13
CA ASP A 83 -4.12 -22.46 5.91
C ASP A 83 -3.19 -21.38 6.51
N VAL A 84 -2.94 -20.32 5.72
CA VAL A 84 -2.05 -19.21 6.09
C VAL A 84 -2.69 -17.87 5.73
N MET A 85 -2.66 -16.92 6.66
CA MET A 85 -3.06 -15.54 6.44
C MET A 85 -1.84 -14.62 6.37
N PHE A 86 -1.70 -13.88 5.28
CA PHE A 86 -0.73 -12.81 5.09
C PHE A 86 -1.40 -11.46 5.36
N CYS A 87 -1.01 -10.81 6.46
CA CYS A 87 -1.47 -9.48 6.84
C CYS A 87 -0.43 -8.44 6.45
N LEU A 88 -0.81 -7.50 5.59
CA LEU A 88 0.11 -6.57 4.95
C LEU A 88 -0.24 -5.12 5.31
N ASP A 89 0.78 -4.31 5.55
CA ASP A 89 0.69 -2.84 5.49
C ASP A 89 -0.37 -2.19 6.40
N TYR A 90 -0.63 -2.73 7.59
CA TYR A 90 -1.82 -2.35 8.33
C TYR A 90 -1.55 -1.48 9.56
N GLY A 91 -0.35 -1.52 10.13
CA GLY A 91 -0.02 -0.85 11.38
C GLY A 91 -0.75 -1.47 12.59
N ASP A 92 -2.08 -1.30 12.64
CA ASP A 92 -2.96 -1.72 13.72
C ASP A 92 -3.92 -2.82 13.26
N PHE A 93 -3.96 -3.94 13.96
CA PHE A 93 -4.74 -5.14 13.58
C PHE A 93 -6.22 -4.85 13.28
N ARG A 94 -6.83 -3.85 13.95
CA ARG A 94 -8.23 -3.48 13.75
C ARG A 94 -8.49 -2.91 12.36
N ARG A 95 -7.46 -2.38 11.69
CA ARG A 95 -7.56 -1.86 10.32
C ARG A 95 -7.79 -2.97 9.29
N LEU A 96 -7.44 -4.24 9.57
CA LEU A 96 -7.67 -5.36 8.65
C LEU A 96 -9.15 -5.71 8.46
N ARG A 97 -10.03 -5.31 9.40
CA ARG A 97 -11.49 -5.56 9.36
C ARG A 97 -11.90 -7.00 8.99
N LEU A 98 -11.14 -7.97 9.49
CA LEU A 98 -11.42 -9.37 9.25
C LEU A 98 -12.79 -9.78 9.82
N PRO A 99 -13.55 -10.63 9.11
CA PRO A 99 -14.74 -11.26 9.66
C PRO A 99 -14.46 -12.02 10.96
N GLU A 100 -15.43 -12.04 11.87
CA GLU A 100 -15.28 -12.66 13.19
C GLU A 100 -14.85 -14.15 13.13
N HIS A 101 -15.30 -14.90 12.12
CA HIS A 101 -14.92 -16.31 11.97
C HIS A 101 -13.41 -16.53 11.75
N LEU A 102 -12.71 -15.52 11.21
CA LEU A 102 -11.25 -15.55 11.03
C LEU A 102 -10.49 -15.04 12.27
N LEU A 103 -11.17 -14.37 13.21
CA LEU A 103 -10.58 -13.89 14.46
C LEU A 103 -10.46 -14.98 15.54
N ILE A 104 -11.23 -16.08 15.41
CA ILE A 104 -11.49 -17.05 16.49
C ILE A 104 -10.70 -18.37 16.30
N LYS A 105 -9.77 -18.46 15.32
CA LYS A 105 -9.07 -19.72 15.03
C LYS A 105 -7.63 -19.80 15.52
N ASP A 106 -7.37 -20.79 16.37
CA ASP A 106 -6.03 -21.21 16.80
C ASP A 106 -5.22 -21.91 15.68
N ASN A 107 -5.86 -22.35 14.59
CA ASN A 107 -5.21 -23.15 13.54
C ASN A 107 -4.76 -22.36 12.29
N CYS A 108 -5.11 -21.08 12.15
CA CYS A 108 -4.66 -20.30 10.99
C CYS A 108 -3.29 -19.67 11.29
N ARG A 109 -2.28 -20.00 10.48
CA ARG A 109 -0.94 -19.43 10.66
C ARG A 109 -0.93 -18.01 10.11
N VAL A 110 -0.44 -17.06 10.89
CA VAL A 110 -0.44 -15.64 10.50
C VAL A 110 0.98 -15.17 10.22
N VAL A 111 1.17 -14.55 9.05
CA VAL A 111 2.39 -13.87 8.64
C VAL A 111 2.07 -12.39 8.48
N THR A 112 2.86 -11.53 9.12
CA THR A 112 2.81 -10.08 8.90
C THR A 112 4.04 -9.61 8.13
N ILE A 113 3.81 -8.77 7.12
CA ILE A 113 4.83 -7.97 6.44
C ILE A 113 4.36 -6.52 6.49
N ASP A 114 5.11 -5.65 7.15
CA ASP A 114 4.67 -4.28 7.41
C ASP A 114 5.87 -3.36 7.64
N HIS A 115 5.79 -2.14 7.12
CA HIS A 115 6.82 -1.10 7.29
C HIS A 115 6.39 -0.01 8.30
N HIS A 116 5.20 -0.11 8.90
CA HIS A 116 4.81 0.79 9.97
C HIS A 116 5.64 0.54 11.25
N LEU A 117 5.72 1.55 12.12
CA LEU A 117 6.24 1.37 13.47
C LEU A 117 5.50 0.23 14.18
N GLU A 118 6.24 -0.50 15.01
CA GLU A 118 5.67 -1.62 15.76
C GLU A 118 4.58 -1.13 16.72
N SER A 119 3.39 -1.74 16.59
CA SER A 119 2.22 -1.52 17.42
C SER A 119 1.47 -2.84 17.66
N ASP A 120 0.30 -3.05 17.06
CA ASP A 120 -0.51 -4.27 17.19
C ASP A 120 -0.37 -5.18 15.96
N GLN A 121 0.83 -5.26 15.35
CA GLN A 121 1.08 -6.26 14.32
C GLN A 121 1.20 -7.66 14.93
N ARG A 122 0.44 -8.63 14.42
CA ARG A 122 0.31 -9.98 14.99
C ARG A 122 0.86 -11.07 14.08
N GLY A 123 1.04 -12.26 14.64
CA GLY A 123 1.31 -13.49 13.89
C GLY A 123 2.58 -14.21 14.29
N GLU A 124 2.71 -15.44 13.79
CA GLU A 124 3.84 -16.35 14.03
C GLU A 124 5.13 -15.76 13.44
N ILE A 125 5.02 -15.16 12.25
CA ILE A 125 6.12 -14.49 11.57
C ILE A 125 5.76 -13.04 11.37
N ARG A 126 6.66 -12.15 11.81
CA ARG A 126 6.53 -10.70 11.69
C ARG A 126 7.80 -10.17 11.02
N ALA A 127 7.71 -9.88 9.73
CA ALA A 127 8.75 -9.23 8.95
C ALA A 127 8.46 -7.72 8.96
N LEU A 128 8.85 -7.06 10.05
CA LEU A 128 8.64 -5.64 10.27
C LEU A 128 9.92 -4.88 9.92
N ASP A 129 9.81 -3.84 9.11
CA ASP A 129 10.96 -2.98 8.79
C ASP A 129 10.53 -1.51 8.64
N PRO A 130 10.55 -0.74 9.75
CA PRO A 130 10.19 0.68 9.74
C PRO A 130 11.09 1.59 8.90
N GLU A 131 12.27 1.10 8.52
CA GLU A 131 13.21 1.85 7.67
C GLU A 131 12.96 1.60 6.18
N ALA A 132 12.14 0.59 5.82
CA ALA A 132 11.77 0.33 4.45
C ALA A 132 10.82 1.42 3.94
N SER A 133 10.95 1.79 2.65
CA SER A 133 10.12 2.86 2.09
C SER A 133 8.63 2.51 2.05
N SER A 134 8.32 1.21 1.96
CA SER A 134 6.96 0.67 1.88
C SER A 134 6.95 -0.84 2.15
N THR A 135 5.77 -1.41 2.40
CA THR A 135 5.57 -2.87 2.51
C THR A 135 5.96 -3.59 1.21
N SER A 136 5.71 -2.97 0.05
CA SER A 136 6.17 -3.50 -1.25
C SER A 136 7.70 -3.62 -1.37
N GLU A 137 8.48 -2.75 -0.73
CA GLU A 137 9.94 -2.88 -0.68
C GLU A 137 10.36 -4.14 0.09
N ILE A 138 9.71 -4.42 1.23
CA ILE A 138 9.97 -5.62 2.03
C ILE A 138 9.62 -6.88 1.23
N ILE A 139 8.49 -6.86 0.50
CA ILE A 139 8.09 -7.95 -0.39
C ILE A 139 9.14 -8.19 -1.48
N TYR A 140 9.64 -7.14 -2.15
CA TYR A 140 10.70 -7.28 -3.14
C TYR A 140 11.94 -7.97 -2.54
N ARG A 141 12.37 -7.58 -1.35
CA ARG A 141 13.53 -8.18 -0.67
C ARG A 141 13.29 -9.65 -0.36
N TRP A 142 12.08 -10.02 0.07
CA TRP A 142 11.71 -11.42 0.27
C TRP A 142 11.72 -12.21 -1.04
N LEU A 143 11.18 -11.66 -2.14
CA LEU A 143 11.20 -12.31 -3.46
C LEU A 143 12.62 -12.56 -3.95
N ASN A 144 13.52 -11.58 -3.77
CA ASN A 144 14.93 -11.73 -4.12
C ASN A 144 15.62 -12.79 -3.26
N TYR A 145 15.38 -12.80 -1.94
CA TYR A 145 15.88 -13.82 -1.02
C TYR A 145 15.41 -15.24 -1.42
N ALA A 146 14.12 -15.38 -1.73
CA ALA A 146 13.50 -16.63 -2.15
C ALA A 146 13.83 -17.02 -3.61
N LYS A 147 14.59 -16.18 -4.34
CA LYS A 147 14.96 -16.35 -5.75
C LYS A 147 13.75 -16.51 -6.67
N ILE A 148 12.66 -15.80 -6.36
CA ILE A 148 11.45 -15.77 -7.18
C ILE A 148 11.67 -14.78 -8.31
N GLU A 149 11.40 -15.21 -9.55
CA GLU A 149 11.58 -14.37 -10.72
C GLU A 149 10.57 -13.22 -10.73
N ILE A 150 11.08 -11.99 -10.88
CA ILE A 150 10.27 -10.78 -11.00
C ILE A 150 10.18 -10.42 -12.48
N ASN A 151 9.01 -10.64 -13.07
CA ASN A 151 8.68 -10.19 -14.42
C ASN A 151 8.04 -8.79 -14.41
N GLN A 152 7.64 -8.31 -15.59
CA GLN A 152 7.07 -6.98 -15.76
C GLN A 152 5.82 -6.71 -14.92
N ASP A 153 4.92 -7.69 -14.79
CA ASP A 153 3.68 -7.54 -14.03
C ASP A 153 3.99 -7.38 -12.53
N LEU A 154 4.80 -8.29 -11.98
CA LEU A 154 5.22 -8.22 -10.59
C LEU A 154 6.06 -6.97 -10.31
N ALA A 155 6.92 -6.58 -11.26
CA ALA A 155 7.71 -5.35 -11.15
C ALA A 155 6.82 -4.10 -11.11
N THR A 156 5.75 -4.08 -11.90
CA THR A 156 4.77 -2.98 -11.90
C THR A 156 4.05 -2.88 -10.56
N LEU A 157 3.60 -4.01 -10.01
CA LEU A 157 2.95 -4.07 -8.70
C LEU A 157 3.86 -3.50 -7.61
N ILE A 158 5.07 -4.04 -7.48
CA ILE A 158 6.03 -3.62 -6.46
C ILE A 158 6.40 -2.14 -6.61
N LEU A 159 6.72 -1.69 -7.83
CA LEU A 159 7.10 -0.30 -8.06
C LEU A 159 5.96 0.67 -7.75
N THR A 160 4.70 0.29 -7.97
CA THR A 160 3.55 1.14 -7.61
C THR A 160 3.48 1.41 -6.12
N GLY A 161 3.65 0.39 -5.27
CA GLY A 161 3.62 0.56 -3.82
C GLY A 161 4.77 1.42 -3.33
N ILE A 162 6.01 1.08 -3.73
CA ILE A 162 7.22 1.86 -3.40
C ILE A 162 7.07 3.32 -3.84
N PHE A 163 6.61 3.55 -5.06
CA PHE A 163 6.46 4.91 -5.61
C PHE A 163 5.43 5.74 -4.84
N SER A 164 4.29 5.15 -4.48
CA SER A 164 3.24 5.86 -3.77
C SER A 164 3.66 6.26 -2.35
N ASP A 165 4.26 5.33 -1.62
CA ASP A 165 4.46 5.46 -0.18
C ASP A 165 5.76 6.22 0.17
N SER A 166 6.68 6.26 -0.80
CA SER A 166 7.81 7.21 -0.80
C SER A 166 7.41 8.63 -1.23
N GLY A 167 6.12 8.90 -1.51
CA GLY A 167 5.64 10.22 -1.95
C GLY A 167 6.21 10.64 -3.30
N GLY A 168 6.36 9.68 -4.23
CA GLY A 168 7.08 9.90 -5.47
C GLY A 168 8.58 10.11 -5.27
N PHE A 169 9.17 9.40 -4.29
CA PHE A 169 10.58 9.47 -3.89
C PHE A 169 11.00 10.75 -3.17
N CYS A 170 10.04 11.50 -2.62
CA CYS A 170 10.28 12.75 -1.89
C CYS A 170 10.27 12.57 -0.37
N HIS A 171 9.81 11.42 0.15
CA HIS A 171 9.78 11.15 1.58
C HIS A 171 11.15 10.75 2.11
N VAL A 172 11.38 11.00 3.41
CA VAL A 172 12.64 10.67 4.10
C VAL A 172 12.95 9.18 4.14
N SER A 173 11.93 8.34 3.98
CA SER A 173 12.06 6.88 3.86
C SER A 173 12.64 6.43 2.51
N THR A 174 12.83 7.35 1.55
CA THR A 174 13.49 7.05 0.28
C THR A 174 14.99 6.94 0.48
N THR A 175 15.52 5.72 0.45
CA THR A 175 16.96 5.46 0.65
C THR A 175 17.67 5.14 -0.67
N SER A 176 19.00 5.05 -0.64
CA SER A 176 19.78 4.51 -1.77
C SER A 176 19.40 3.08 -2.12
N GLN A 177 18.99 2.29 -1.12
CA GLN A 177 18.50 0.93 -1.33
C GLN A 177 17.18 0.94 -2.09
N THR A 178 16.24 1.79 -1.68
CA THR A 178 14.95 1.98 -2.37
C THR A 178 15.17 2.33 -3.84
N LEU A 179 16.06 3.28 -4.15
CA LEU A 179 16.33 3.70 -5.52
C LEU A 179 17.04 2.62 -6.37
N ASN A 180 17.88 1.78 -5.76
CA ASN A 180 18.47 0.62 -6.44
C ASN A 180 17.39 -0.40 -6.81
N ILE A 181 16.46 -0.71 -5.89
CA ILE A 181 15.32 -1.59 -6.14
C ILE A 181 14.48 -1.04 -7.30
N VAL A 182 14.17 0.26 -7.27
CA VAL A 182 13.46 0.94 -8.37
C VAL A 182 14.18 0.75 -9.70
N SER A 183 15.50 0.97 -9.75
CA SER A 183 16.29 0.76 -10.96
C SER A 183 16.15 -0.66 -11.51
N GLU A 184 16.15 -1.68 -10.66
CA GLU A 184 15.95 -3.05 -11.08
C GLU A 184 14.54 -3.31 -11.62
N LEU A 185 13.50 -2.80 -10.95
CA LEU A 185 12.12 -2.94 -11.39
C LEU A 185 11.88 -2.28 -12.76
N LEU A 186 12.55 -1.15 -13.03
CA LEU A 186 12.54 -0.52 -14.35
C LEU A 186 13.21 -1.39 -15.42
N LEU A 187 14.34 -2.03 -15.09
CA LEU A 187 14.98 -3.00 -16.00
C LEU A 187 14.10 -4.22 -16.27
N LYS A 188 13.21 -4.59 -15.33
CA LYS A 188 12.19 -5.64 -15.52
C LYS A 188 10.96 -5.17 -16.31
N GLY A 189 10.91 -3.91 -16.74
CA GLY A 189 9.87 -3.38 -17.63
C GLY A 189 8.74 -2.63 -16.94
N ALA A 190 8.83 -2.36 -15.63
CA ALA A 190 7.87 -1.49 -14.95
C ALA A 190 7.93 -0.06 -15.54
N SER A 191 6.78 0.56 -15.76
CA SER A 191 6.71 1.90 -16.35
C SER A 191 6.45 2.96 -15.28
N LEU A 192 7.51 3.67 -14.86
CA LEU A 192 7.40 4.75 -13.88
C LEU A 192 6.43 5.85 -14.32
N ASN A 193 6.44 6.21 -15.62
CA ASN A 193 5.53 7.22 -16.16
C ASN A 193 4.06 6.80 -16.01
N LYS A 194 3.74 5.55 -16.36
CA LYS A 194 2.38 5.01 -16.21
C LYS A 194 1.94 5.00 -14.75
N ILE A 195 2.82 4.54 -13.86
CA ILE A 195 2.57 4.50 -12.42
C ILE A 195 2.31 5.90 -11.89
N ALA A 196 3.25 6.83 -12.11
CA ALA A 196 3.15 8.21 -11.67
C ALA A 196 1.87 8.89 -12.18
N LYS A 197 1.52 8.69 -13.45
CA LYS A 197 0.30 9.24 -14.03
C LYS A 197 -0.98 8.75 -13.32
N GLN A 198 -1.00 7.50 -12.88
CA GLN A 198 -2.18 6.87 -12.27
C GLN A 198 -2.25 7.09 -10.76
N THR A 199 -1.10 7.20 -10.08
CA THR A 199 -1.07 7.36 -8.61
C THR A 199 -0.99 8.80 -8.14
N LEU A 200 -0.33 9.70 -8.90
CA LEU A 200 -0.25 11.13 -8.56
C LEU A 200 -1.38 11.95 -9.20
N ASP A 201 -2.36 11.30 -9.83
CA ASP A 201 -3.25 11.93 -10.82
C ASP A 201 -3.75 13.33 -10.40
N PHE A 202 -3.06 14.36 -10.92
CA PHE A 202 -3.43 15.76 -10.74
C PHE A 202 -4.53 16.20 -11.71
N SER A 203 -5.05 15.29 -12.54
CA SER A 203 -6.05 15.57 -13.56
C SER A 203 -7.40 15.82 -12.90
N LYS A 204 -7.62 17.07 -12.49
CA LYS A 204 -8.89 17.54 -11.97
C LYS A 204 -9.64 18.30 -13.06
N PRO A 205 -10.96 18.08 -13.23
CA PRO A 205 -11.75 18.96 -14.09
C PRO A 205 -11.61 20.42 -13.61
N LEU A 206 -11.66 21.36 -14.57
CA LEU A 206 -11.30 22.75 -14.35
C LEU A 206 -12.04 23.40 -13.17
N ASN A 207 -13.29 23.00 -12.89
CA ASN A 207 -14.05 23.49 -11.74
C ASN A 207 -13.41 23.08 -10.41
N LEU A 208 -12.88 21.86 -10.30
CA LEU A 208 -12.17 21.39 -9.11
C LEU A 208 -10.80 22.06 -8.97
N SER A 209 -10.07 22.26 -10.07
CA SER A 209 -8.82 23.04 -10.03
C SER A 209 -9.06 24.48 -9.58
N ARG A 210 -10.17 25.09 -9.99
CA ARG A 210 -10.62 26.41 -9.49
C ARG A 210 -11.01 26.36 -8.02
N ALA A 211 -11.66 25.29 -7.57
CA ALA A 211 -12.00 25.10 -6.16
C ALA A 211 -10.73 25.02 -5.29
N TRP A 212 -9.71 24.27 -5.74
CA TRP A 212 -8.41 24.20 -5.08
C TRP A 212 -7.75 25.57 -5.00
N GLY A 213 -7.66 26.29 -6.13
CA GLY A 213 -7.08 27.64 -6.14
C GLY A 213 -7.81 28.60 -5.19
N TYR A 214 -9.13 28.49 -5.08
CA TYR A 214 -9.93 29.30 -4.18
C TYR A 214 -9.67 28.99 -2.68
N VAL A 215 -9.50 27.71 -2.33
CA VAL A 215 -9.17 27.29 -0.96
C VAL A 215 -7.71 27.64 -0.62
N LEU A 216 -6.78 27.42 -1.54
CA LEU A 216 -5.36 27.76 -1.35
C LEU A 216 -5.14 29.27 -1.20
N ALA A 217 -5.87 30.09 -1.96
CA ALA A 217 -5.82 31.56 -1.81
C ALA A 217 -6.31 32.06 -0.44
N ARG A 218 -7.00 31.20 0.34
CA ARG A 218 -7.47 31.51 1.70
C ARG A 218 -6.55 30.94 2.79
N THR A 219 -5.46 30.27 2.42
CA THR A 219 -4.51 29.73 3.41
C THR A 219 -3.96 30.83 4.29
N LYS A 220 -3.85 30.54 5.58
CA LYS A 220 -3.22 31.39 6.58
C LYS A 220 -2.02 30.65 7.18
N LEU A 221 -0.93 31.38 7.40
CA LEU A 221 0.24 30.91 8.15
C LEU A 221 0.24 31.62 9.51
N ASP A 222 0.20 30.82 10.57
CA ASP A 222 0.49 31.30 11.92
C ASP A 222 2.00 31.38 12.11
N GLN A 223 2.51 32.61 12.20
CA GLN A 223 3.94 32.90 12.32
C GLN A 223 4.54 32.45 13.67
N GLU A 224 3.74 32.34 14.73
CA GLU A 224 4.24 31.91 16.04
C GLU A 224 4.42 30.40 16.12
N THR A 225 3.50 29.64 15.52
CA THR A 225 3.48 28.18 15.58
C THR A 225 4.05 27.50 14.34
N GLY A 226 4.20 28.23 13.23
CA GLY A 226 4.52 27.67 11.91
C GLY A 226 3.36 26.88 11.29
N LEU A 227 2.15 26.97 11.85
CA LEU A 227 0.98 26.23 11.37
C LEU A 227 0.38 26.90 10.14
N ALA A 228 0.42 26.22 8.99
CA ALA A 228 -0.36 26.59 7.81
C ALA A 228 -1.73 25.89 7.83
N TYR A 229 -2.81 26.66 7.63
CA TYR A 229 -4.16 26.11 7.62
C TYR A 229 -5.07 26.79 6.58
N SER A 230 -6.06 26.05 6.09
CA SER A 230 -7.14 26.54 5.24
C SER A 230 -8.45 25.80 5.58
N TRP A 231 -9.56 26.12 4.93
CA TRP A 231 -10.85 25.49 5.20
C TRP A 231 -11.79 25.49 4.00
N VAL A 232 -12.62 24.44 3.94
CA VAL A 232 -13.71 24.27 2.97
C VAL A 232 -15.03 24.40 3.70
N THR A 233 -15.93 25.26 3.22
CA THR A 233 -17.28 25.42 3.76
C THR A 233 -18.33 24.70 2.90
N PRO A 234 -19.52 24.38 3.44
CA PRO A 234 -20.62 23.84 2.62
C PRO A 234 -21.01 24.74 1.44
N ALA A 235 -20.86 26.07 1.58
CA ALA A 235 -21.07 27.01 0.49
C ALA A 235 -20.02 26.86 -0.63
N ASP A 236 -18.77 26.56 -0.27
CA ASP A 236 -17.69 26.30 -1.23
C ASP A 236 -17.96 25.01 -2.02
N LEU A 237 -18.38 23.94 -1.34
CA LEU A 237 -18.79 22.67 -1.98
C LEU A 237 -19.92 22.88 -3.00
N ASN A 238 -20.97 23.61 -2.61
CA ASN A 238 -22.08 23.91 -3.51
C ASN A 238 -21.64 24.80 -4.69
N ARG A 239 -20.82 25.83 -4.44
CA ARG A 239 -20.31 26.75 -5.47
C ARG A 239 -19.56 26.02 -6.57
N PHE A 240 -18.73 25.03 -6.21
CA PHE A 240 -17.89 24.32 -7.17
C PHE A 240 -18.48 22.98 -7.63
N LYS A 241 -19.65 22.60 -7.10
CA LYS A 241 -20.26 21.27 -7.27
C LYS A 241 -19.26 20.17 -6.93
N ALA A 242 -18.61 20.32 -5.79
CA ALA A 242 -17.56 19.45 -5.29
C ALA A 242 -18.01 18.76 -4.00
N ASN A 243 -17.37 17.64 -3.69
CA ASN A 243 -17.46 16.92 -2.43
C ASN A 243 -16.15 17.06 -1.65
N LEU A 244 -16.14 16.68 -0.37
CA LEU A 244 -14.92 16.76 0.45
C LEU A 244 -13.74 15.98 -0.14
N VAL A 245 -14.01 14.79 -0.69
CA VAL A 245 -12.99 13.92 -1.32
C VAL A 245 -12.29 14.59 -2.52
N ASP A 246 -12.91 15.58 -3.16
CA ASP A 246 -12.29 16.28 -4.28
C ASP A 246 -11.08 17.13 -3.85
N PHE A 247 -10.97 17.42 -2.55
CA PHE A 247 -9.87 18.16 -1.92
C PHE A 247 -8.76 17.25 -1.36
N ASP A 248 -8.85 15.93 -1.54
CA ASP A 248 -7.78 15.00 -1.14
C ASP A 248 -6.45 15.39 -1.78
N GLY A 249 -5.41 15.54 -0.94
CA GLY A 249 -4.07 15.96 -1.32
C GLY A 249 -3.81 17.48 -1.24
N ILE A 250 -4.83 18.33 -1.02
CA ILE A 250 -4.61 19.78 -0.89
C ILE A 250 -3.75 20.12 0.34
N THR A 251 -3.84 19.30 1.39
CA THR A 251 -3.03 19.42 2.61
C THR A 251 -1.54 19.26 2.34
N ASN A 252 -1.15 18.44 1.36
CA ASN A 252 0.25 18.26 1.00
C ASN A 252 0.83 19.56 0.41
N ILE A 253 0.04 20.29 -0.37
CA ILE A 253 0.43 21.61 -0.88
C ILE A 253 0.52 22.63 0.26
N ILE A 254 -0.44 22.61 1.19
CA ILE A 254 -0.45 23.54 2.34
C ILE A 254 0.76 23.30 3.25
N SER A 255 1.16 22.04 3.44
CA SER A 255 2.25 21.65 4.35
C SER A 255 3.64 22.18 3.95
N VAL A 256 3.82 22.60 2.70
CA VAL A 256 5.09 23.12 2.17
C VAL A 256 5.08 24.64 1.95
N ILE A 257 4.03 25.34 2.39
CA ILE A 257 3.97 26.80 2.34
C ILE A 257 4.82 27.37 3.47
N PHE A 258 5.74 28.27 3.12
CA PHE A 258 6.56 29.07 4.01
C PHE A 258 6.56 30.52 3.52
N ASP A 259 6.78 31.48 4.43
CA ASP A 259 6.96 32.91 4.13
C ASP A 259 8.44 33.26 3.90
#